data_AF-D0UL18-F1
#
_entry.id   AF-D0UL18-F1
#
_cell.length_a   1.000
_cell.length_b   1.000
_cell.length_c   1.000
_cell.angle_alpha   90.00
_cell.angle_beta   90.00
_cell.angle_gamma   90.00
#
_symmetry.space_group_name_H-M   'P 1'
#
loop_
_entity.id
_entity.type
_entity.pdbx_description
1 polymer ?
#
loop_
_entity_poly.entity_id
_entity_poly.type
_entity_poly.pdbx_seq_one_letter_code
_entity_poly.pdbx_strand_id
1 'polypeptide(L)'
;ERYFTAIRDMVQWLGYTPYRVTHSSDNFEQLYLWAVELVRKGLAYVCHQKSEEIKGFNPPPSPWRDRPVAESLQLFQDMKNGKIGEGEATLRMKITLEEGKQDPVAYRIKFTPHHRTGNKWCIYPT
;
A
#
# COMPACT_ATOMS: atom_id res chain seq x y z
N GLU A 1 -8.46 -4.91 -18.87
CA GLU A 1 -8.24 -6.30 -19.35
C GLU A 1 -7.35 -6.42 -20.59
N ARG A 2 -7.42 -5.50 -21.58
CA ARG A 2 -6.58 -5.52 -22.79
C ARG A 2 -5.11 -5.91 -22.57
N TYR A 3 -4.43 -5.29 -21.59
CA TYR A 3 -3.02 -5.57 -21.31
C TYR A 3 -2.79 -6.96 -20.71
N PHE A 4 -3.71 -7.46 -19.88
CA PHE A 4 -3.62 -8.80 -19.32
C PHE A 4 -3.67 -9.85 -20.44
N THR A 5 -4.63 -9.72 -21.36
CA THR A 5 -4.76 -10.61 -22.52
C THR A 5 -3.49 -10.56 -23.38
N ALA A 6 -2.99 -9.35 -23.69
CA ALA A 6 -1.77 -9.19 -24.48
C ALA A 6 -0.54 -9.85 -23.84
N ILE A 7 -0.34 -9.71 -22.52
CA ILE A 7 0.77 -10.36 -21.81
C ILE A 7 0.65 -11.88 -21.90
N ARG A 8 -0.55 -12.43 -21.65
CA ARG A 8 -0.80 -13.87 -21.74
C ARG A 8 -0.52 -14.40 -23.15
N ASP A 9 -1.02 -13.71 -24.16
CA ASP A 9 -0.86 -14.12 -25.55
C ASP A 9 0.62 -14.08 -25.98
N MET A 10 1.41 -13.13 -25.47
CA MET A 10 2.87 -13.09 -25.68
C MET A 10 3.59 -14.26 -25.01
N VAL A 11 3.22 -14.64 -23.78
CA VAL A 11 3.80 -15.81 -23.11
C VAL A 11 3.54 -17.09 -23.90
N GLN A 12 2.30 -17.25 -24.40
CA GLN A 12 1.92 -18.37 -25.26
C GLN A 12 2.66 -18.35 -26.60
N TRP A 13 2.79 -17.17 -27.22
CA TRP A 13 3.52 -17.00 -28.47
C TRP A 13 5.00 -17.40 -28.35
N LEU A 14 5.62 -17.15 -27.19
CA LEU A 14 6.99 -17.59 -26.88
C LEU A 14 7.09 -19.11 -26.60
N GLY A 15 5.99 -19.87 -26.69
CA GLY A 15 5.96 -21.32 -26.48
C GLY A 15 5.87 -21.75 -25.02
N TYR A 16 5.63 -20.83 -24.09
CA TYR A 16 5.51 -21.13 -22.67
C TYR A 16 4.05 -21.26 -22.24
N THR A 17 3.79 -22.17 -21.29
CA THR A 17 2.50 -22.30 -20.61
C THR A 17 2.69 -22.05 -19.12
N PRO A 18 2.09 -21.00 -18.54
CA PRO A 18 2.20 -20.77 -17.11
C PRO A 18 1.46 -21.88 -16.35
N TYR A 19 2.08 -22.41 -15.29
CA TYR A 19 1.44 -23.38 -14.39
C TYR A 19 0.17 -22.81 -13.74
N ARG A 20 0.17 -21.50 -13.42
CA ARG A 20 -0.99 -20.81 -12.86
C ARG A 20 -0.96 -19.33 -13.23
N VAL A 21 -2.13 -18.74 -13.44
CA VAL A 21 -2.33 -17.29 -13.54
C VAL A 21 -2.89 -16.78 -12.21
N THR A 22 -2.18 -15.86 -11.58
CA THR A 22 -2.57 -15.25 -10.30
C THR A 22 -2.57 -13.74 -10.41
N HIS A 23 -3.32 -13.06 -9.55
CA HIS A 23 -3.31 -11.61 -9.50
C HIS A 23 -3.03 -11.14 -8.08
N SER A 24 -2.20 -10.11 -7.94
CA SER A 24 -1.91 -9.52 -6.63
C SER A 24 -3.17 -9.02 -5.91
N SER A 25 -4.18 -8.59 -6.67
CA SER A 25 -5.48 -8.16 -6.12
C SER A 25 -6.29 -9.26 -5.45
N ASP A 26 -6.02 -10.53 -5.75
CA ASP A 26 -6.64 -11.66 -5.05
C ASP A 26 -6.19 -11.70 -3.57
N ASN A 27 -5.06 -11.07 -3.25
CA ASN A 27 -4.45 -11.08 -1.92
C ASN A 27 -4.66 -9.80 -1.12
N PHE A 28 -5.42 -8.81 -1.61
CA PHE A 28 -5.58 -7.52 -0.92
C PHE A 28 -6.11 -7.65 0.52
N GLU A 29 -6.98 -8.62 0.76
CA GLU A 29 -7.50 -8.89 2.09
C GLU A 29 -6.40 -9.38 3.04
N GLN A 30 -5.59 -10.33 2.60
CA GLN A 30 -4.46 -10.85 3.38
C GLN A 30 -3.39 -9.78 3.62
N LEU A 31 -3.08 -8.97 2.59
CA LEU A 31 -2.14 -7.86 2.70
C LEU A 31 -2.62 -6.82 3.73
N TYR A 32 -3.93 -6.53 3.75
CA TYR A 32 -4.50 -5.62 4.75
C TYR A 32 -4.39 -6.19 6.17
N LEU A 33 -4.68 -7.49 6.35
CA LEU A 33 -4.55 -8.14 7.65
C LEU A 33 -3.10 -8.12 8.16
N TRP A 34 -2.12 -8.35 7.27
CA TRP A 34 -0.71 -8.23 7.65
C TRP A 34 -0.31 -6.78 7.95
N ALA A 35 -0.84 -5.79 7.24
CA ALA A 35 -0.62 -4.39 7.56
C ALA A 35 -1.14 -4.03 8.96
N VAL A 36 -2.34 -4.50 9.32
CA VAL A 36 -2.88 -4.36 10.68
C VAL A 36 -1.96 -5.00 11.72
N GLU A 37 -1.43 -6.18 11.43
CA GLU A 37 -0.50 -6.88 12.33
C GLU A 37 0.84 -6.15 12.48
N LEU A 38 1.38 -5.57 11.41
CA LEU A 38 2.57 -4.72 11.48
C LEU A 38 2.34 -3.50 12.37
N VAL A 39 1.18 -2.85 12.28
CA VAL A 39 0.83 -1.73 13.16
C VAL A 39 0.74 -2.20 14.62
N ARG A 40 0.08 -3.33 14.89
CA ARG A 40 -0.01 -3.91 16.25
C ARG A 40 1.36 -4.17 16.88
N LYS A 41 2.33 -4.61 16.07
CA LYS A 41 3.71 -4.86 16.50
C LYS A 41 4.56 -3.58 16.60
N GLY A 42 3.99 -2.41 16.32
CA GLY A 42 4.73 -1.14 16.29
C GLY A 42 5.70 -1.02 15.12
N LEU A 43 5.54 -1.85 14.08
CA LEU A 43 6.39 -1.91 12.89
C LEU A 43 5.82 -1.10 11.71
N ALA A 44 4.65 -0.49 11.88
CA ALA A 44 4.06 0.42 10.92
C ALA A 44 3.22 1.48 11.63
N TYR A 45 3.07 2.65 11.01
CA TYR A 45 2.30 3.77 11.55
C TYR A 45 1.64 4.57 10.42
N VAL A 46 0.54 5.26 10.73
CA VAL A 46 -0.10 6.17 9.77
C VAL A 46 0.63 7.52 9.80
N CYS A 47 0.83 8.12 8.64
CA CYS A 47 1.58 9.36 8.45
C CYS A 47 0.75 10.33 7.59
N HIS A 48 0.69 11.60 8.00
CA HIS A 48 0.01 12.67 7.27
C HIS A 48 0.97 13.60 6.50
N GLN A 49 2.26 13.25 6.44
CA GLN A 49 3.20 14.00 5.60
C GLN A 49 2.75 13.88 4.15
N LYS A 50 2.67 15.02 3.46
CA LYS A 50 2.31 15.07 2.04
C LYS A 50 3.47 14.58 1.19
N SER A 51 3.19 14.19 -0.06
CA SER A 51 4.22 13.70 -0.99
C SER A 51 5.35 14.71 -1.16
N GLU A 52 5.01 16.00 -1.15
CA GLU A 52 5.91 17.13 -1.33
C GLU A 52 6.88 17.29 -0.16
N GLU A 53 6.46 16.94 1.05
CA GLU A 53 7.27 17.03 2.28
C GLU A 53 8.27 15.87 2.41
N ILE A 54 8.02 14.77 1.68
CA ILE A 54 8.87 13.58 1.65
C ILE A 54 9.76 13.56 0.38
N LYS A 55 9.60 14.53 -0.53
CA LYS A 55 10.45 14.65 -1.72
C LYS A 55 11.85 15.13 -1.33
N GLY A 56 12.88 14.39 -1.77
CA GLY A 56 14.27 14.78 -1.60
C GLY A 56 15.17 13.60 -1.22
N PHE A 57 16.48 13.85 -1.18
CA PHE A 57 17.48 12.82 -0.84
C PHE A 57 17.50 12.51 0.68
N ASN A 58 17.01 13.42 1.52
CA ASN A 58 17.04 13.25 2.98
C ASN A 58 15.82 13.92 3.65
N PRO A 59 14.60 13.39 3.46
CA PRO A 59 13.40 13.97 4.07
C PRO A 59 13.50 13.87 5.60
N PRO A 60 12.95 14.87 6.33
CA PRO A 60 12.92 14.80 7.79
C PRO A 60 12.09 13.59 8.25
N PRO A 61 12.45 12.99 9.40
CA PRO A 61 11.69 11.87 9.95
C PRO A 61 10.24 12.29 10.19
N SER A 62 9.31 11.36 10.05
CA SER A 62 7.91 11.66 10.26
C SER A 62 7.66 12.09 11.70
N PRO A 63 6.97 13.22 11.95
CA PRO A 63 6.57 13.61 13.31
C PRO A 63 5.57 12.62 13.93
N TRP A 64 5.06 11.70 13.11
CA TRP A 64 4.07 10.70 13.48
C TRP A 64 4.63 9.30 13.69
N ARG A 65 5.96 9.14 13.60
CA ARG A 65 6.64 7.84 13.67
C ARG A 65 6.44 7.08 15.00
N ASP A 66 6.25 7.82 16.08
CA ASP A 66 6.09 7.28 17.44
C ASP A 66 4.68 7.47 18.00
N ARG A 67 3.69 7.70 17.13
CA ARG A 67 2.28 7.79 17.57
C ARG A 67 1.82 6.47 18.20
N PRO A 68 0.85 6.50 19.12
CA PRO A 68 0.30 5.29 19.73
C PRO A 68 -0.19 4.28 18.69
N VAL A 69 0.03 2.99 18.96
CA VAL A 69 -0.42 1.89 18.11
C VAL A 69 -1.94 1.93 17.90
N ALA A 70 -2.70 2.16 18.98
CA ALA A 70 -4.16 2.26 18.92
C ALA A 70 -4.65 3.37 17.98
N GLU A 71 -3.96 4.52 17.97
CA GLU A 71 -4.26 5.64 17.08
C GLU A 71 -3.99 5.27 15.62
N SER A 72 -2.84 4.65 15.34
CA SER A 72 -2.53 4.17 13.98
C SER A 72 -3.52 3.14 13.47
N LEU A 73 -3.99 2.22 14.32
CA LEU A 73 -4.99 1.22 13.95
C LEU A 73 -6.33 1.86 13.58
N GLN A 74 -6.79 2.80 14.40
CA GLN A 74 -8.04 3.52 14.15
C GLN A 74 -7.95 4.32 12.85
N LEU A 75 -6.85 5.06 12.64
CA LEU A 75 -6.66 5.83 11.43
C LEU A 75 -6.54 4.94 10.19
N PHE A 76 -5.84 3.81 10.27
CA PHE A 76 -5.75 2.89 9.13
C PHE A 76 -7.10 2.26 8.79
N GLN A 77 -7.96 2.00 9.79
CA GLN A 77 -9.34 1.61 9.58
C GLN A 77 -10.16 2.73 8.93
N ASP A 78 -9.97 3.97 9.34
CA ASP A 78 -10.64 5.13 8.76
C ASP A 78 -10.20 5.40 7.31
N MET A 79 -8.92 5.17 6.99
CA MET A 79 -8.41 5.15 5.61
C MET A 79 -9.15 4.10 4.77
N LYS A 80 -9.28 2.86 5.28
CA LYS A 80 -10.01 1.77 4.61
C LYS A 80 -11.50 2.08 4.42
N ASN A 81 -12.10 2.80 5.36
CA ASN A 81 -13.51 3.19 5.31
C ASN A 81 -13.75 4.45 4.46
N GLY A 82 -12.71 5.03 3.85
CA GLY A 82 -12.82 6.20 2.99
C GLY A 82 -13.13 7.51 3.73
N LYS A 83 -12.80 7.60 5.03
CA LYS A 83 -13.03 8.82 5.83
C LYS A 83 -11.91 9.86 5.70
N ILE A 84 -10.82 9.52 5.04
CA ILE A 84 -9.64 10.38 4.84
C ILE A 84 -9.43 10.54 3.34
N GLY A 85 -9.13 11.75 2.86
CA GLY A 85 -8.98 12.09 1.46
C GLY A 85 -7.75 11.46 0.79
N GLU A 86 -7.74 11.43 -0.55
CA GLU A 86 -6.57 10.98 -1.31
C GLU A 86 -5.34 11.84 -0.98
N GLY A 87 -4.21 11.18 -0.70
CA GLY A 87 -2.96 11.87 -0.39
C GLY A 87 -2.88 12.50 1.02
N GLU A 88 -3.95 12.47 1.81
CA GLU A 88 -3.97 13.04 3.18
C GLU A 88 -3.36 12.11 4.23
N ALA A 89 -3.28 10.80 3.95
CA ALA A 89 -2.62 9.85 4.82
C ALA A 89 -2.01 8.67 4.05
N THR A 90 -0.93 8.12 4.60
CA THR A 90 -0.28 6.90 4.13
C THR A 90 0.07 6.00 5.31
N LEU A 91 0.09 4.69 5.09
CA LEU A 91 0.71 3.76 6.04
C LEU A 91 2.19 3.64 5.69
N ARG A 92 3.09 3.84 6.65
CA ARG A 92 4.54 3.69 6.47
C ARG A 92 5.07 2.55 7.34
N MET A 93 6.01 1.77 6.81
CA MET A 93 6.74 0.78 7.60
C MET A 93 7.77 1.48 8.46
N LYS A 94 8.03 1.01 9.67
CA LYS A 94 9.00 1.59 10.61
C LYS A 94 10.37 0.94 10.42
N ILE A 95 10.99 1.16 9.26
CA ILE A 95 12.28 0.55 8.87
C ILE A 95 13.13 1.53 8.07
N THR A 96 14.43 1.32 8.04
CA THR A 96 15.35 2.01 7.12
C THR A 96 15.86 0.99 6.10
N LEU A 97 15.68 1.26 4.82
CA LEU A 97 16.18 0.41 3.73
C LEU A 97 17.70 0.59 3.55
N GLU A 98 18.34 -0.36 2.86
CA GLU A 98 19.79 -0.34 2.60
C GLU A 98 20.25 0.94 1.86
N GLU A 99 19.40 1.48 0.99
CA GLU A 99 19.62 2.74 0.28
C GLU A 99 19.46 4.00 1.16
N GLY A 100 19.29 3.84 2.48
CA GLY A 100 19.08 4.92 3.45
C GLY A 100 17.65 5.47 3.49
N LYS A 101 16.76 4.97 2.61
CA LYS A 101 15.36 5.39 2.57
C LYS A 101 14.63 5.00 3.85
N GLN A 102 14.19 6.02 4.58
CA GLN A 102 13.47 5.84 5.84
C GLN A 102 11.98 5.68 5.62
N ASP A 103 11.43 4.72 6.36
CA ASP A 103 10.03 4.42 6.52
C ASP A 103 9.24 4.41 5.19
N PRO A 104 9.47 3.42 4.31
CA PRO A 104 8.80 3.36 3.01
C PRO A 104 7.27 3.26 3.17
N VAL A 105 6.54 3.86 2.23
CA VAL A 105 5.08 3.80 2.17
C VAL A 105 4.64 2.38 1.83
N ALA A 106 3.78 1.80 2.66
CA ALA A 106 3.14 0.51 2.45
C ALA A 106 1.73 0.62 1.86
N TYR A 107 0.93 1.61 2.27
CA TYR A 107 -0.43 1.84 1.75
C TYR A 107 -0.69 3.31 1.43
N ARG A 108 -1.49 3.52 0.38
CA ARG A 108 -1.98 4.83 -0.07
C ARG A 108 -3.49 4.81 -0.23
N ILE A 109 -4.12 5.96 -0.02
CA ILE A 109 -5.55 6.16 -0.32
C ILE A 109 -5.70 6.49 -1.81
N LYS A 110 -6.64 5.81 -2.47
CA LYS A 110 -7.06 6.10 -3.84
C LYS A 110 -8.53 5.70 -4.00
N PHE A 111 -9.39 6.64 -4.36
CA PHE A 111 -10.80 6.47 -4.67
C PHE A 111 -11.04 6.11 -6.14
N THR A 112 -10.07 5.42 -6.75
CA THR A 112 -10.22 4.85 -8.09
C THR A 112 -10.65 3.39 -7.97
N PRO A 113 -11.72 2.96 -8.67
CA PRO A 113 -12.13 1.56 -8.71
C PRO A 113 -11.01 0.66 -9.28
N HIS A 114 -10.83 -0.51 -8.69
CA HIS A 114 -9.90 -1.50 -9.22
C HIS A 114 -10.59 -2.39 -10.26
N HIS A 115 -9.93 -2.66 -11.38
CA HIS A 115 -10.53 -3.36 -12.52
C HIS A 115 -11.05 -4.78 -12.22
N ARG A 116 -10.57 -5.44 -11.15
CA ARG A 116 -11.06 -6.78 -10.71
C ARG A 116 -11.84 -6.78 -9.40
N THR A 117 -11.57 -5.82 -8.51
CA THR A 117 -12.15 -5.81 -7.15
C THR A 117 -13.13 -4.65 -6.95
N GLY A 118 -13.40 -3.88 -8.02
CA GLY A 118 -14.35 -2.78 -8.04
C GLY A 118 -14.06 -1.75 -6.96
N ASN A 119 -15.11 -1.38 -6.23
CA ASN A 119 -15.07 -0.38 -5.16
C ASN A 119 -14.87 -0.98 -3.76
N LYS A 120 -14.46 -2.26 -3.66
CA LYS A 120 -14.24 -2.92 -2.36
C LYS A 120 -13.14 -2.24 -1.53
N TRP A 121 -12.18 -1.59 -2.20
CA TRP A 121 -11.02 -0.98 -1.58
C TRP A 121 -10.84 0.46 -2.03
N CYS A 122 -10.57 1.35 -1.07
CA CYS A 122 -10.10 2.71 -1.31
C CYS A 122 -8.67 2.95 -0.78
N ILE A 123 -8.03 1.90 -0.27
CA ILE A 123 -6.61 1.87 0.08
C ILE A 123 -5.94 0.77 -0.71
N TYR A 124 -4.75 1.04 -1.22
CA TYR A 124 -4.00 0.11 -2.04
C TYR A 124 -2.57 -0.04 -1.52
N PRO A 125 -2.04 -1.29 -1.50
CA PRO A 125 -0.65 -1.53 -1.16
C PRO A 125 0.28 -0.91 -2.23
N THR A 126 1.49 -0.51 -1.81
CA THR A 126 2.56 -0.01 -2.70
C THR A 126 3.54 -1.12 -3.05
#